data_AF-A0A1I5G9I9-F1
#
_entry.id   AF-A0A1I5G9I9-F1
#
_cell.length_a   1.000
_cell.length_b   1.000
_cell.length_c   1.000
_cell.angle_alpha   90.00
_cell.angle_beta   90.00
_cell.angle_gamma   90.00
#
_symmetry.space_group_name_H-M   'P 1'
#
loop_
_entity.id
_entity.type
_entity.pdbx_description
1 polymer ?
#
loop_
_entity_poly.entity_id
_entity_poly.type
_entity_poly.pdbx_seq_one_letter_code
_entity_poly.pdbx_strand_id
1 'polypeptide(L)'
;MFILLGTKEKTKVMTEMESTELCMNCNNEVKHAVIRNRLYFTLFFIPVLPLHTRYSVVCPACTFERKIKKSEAKAFCNHIAMSDSSFTYVESKKEA
;
A
#
# COMPACT_ATOMS: atom_id res chain seq x y z
N MET A 1 -1.93 -33.09 -11.79
CA MET A 1 -2.41 -31.83 -12.37
C MET A 1 -2.05 -30.71 -11.40
N PHE A 2 -1.00 -29.97 -11.67
CA PHE A 2 -0.56 -28.90 -10.77
C PHE A 2 -1.28 -27.61 -11.16
N ILE A 3 -2.17 -27.13 -10.29
CA ILE A 3 -2.74 -25.78 -10.42
C ILE A 3 -1.65 -24.82 -9.93
N LEU A 4 -1.05 -24.07 -10.85
CA LEU A 4 0.12 -23.20 -10.59
C LEU A 4 -0.24 -21.70 -10.60
N LEU A 5 -1.53 -21.40 -10.47
CA LEU A 5 -2.04 -20.04 -10.38
C LEU A 5 -2.12 -19.63 -8.90
N GLY A 6 -1.68 -18.41 -8.62
CA GLY A 6 -1.84 -17.77 -7.32
C GLY A 6 -1.98 -16.26 -7.46
N THR A 7 -2.31 -15.59 -6.36
CA THR A 7 -2.29 -14.12 -6.27
C THR A 7 -1.47 -13.70 -5.05
N LYS A 8 -0.65 -12.66 -5.20
CA LYS A 8 0.16 -12.08 -4.12
C LYS A 8 -0.13 -10.61 -4.00
N GLU A 9 -0.47 -10.15 -2.80
CA GLU A 9 -0.61 -8.72 -2.52
C GLU A 9 0.74 -8.15 -2.08
N LYS A 10 1.08 -6.96 -2.58
CA LYS A 10 2.29 -6.23 -2.18
C LYS A 10 1.95 -4.80 -1.80
N THR A 11 2.40 -4.37 -0.63
CA THR A 11 2.12 -3.04 -0.09
C THR A 11 3.37 -2.17 -0.18
N LYS A 12 3.25 -0.98 -0.77
CA LYS A 12 4.33 0.02 -0.84
C LYS A 12 3.87 1.29 -0.11
N VAL A 13 4.64 1.73 0.88
CA VAL A 13 4.46 3.06 1.48
C VAL A 13 4.90 4.10 0.45
N MET A 14 3.99 5.03 0.13
CA MET A 14 4.20 6.07 -0.87
C MET A 14 4.76 7.34 -0.25
N THR A 15 4.15 7.79 0.84
CA THR A 15 4.43 9.09 1.46
C THR A 15 3.86 9.07 2.87
N GLU A 16 4.55 9.76 3.78
CA GLU A 16 4.01 10.12 5.09
C GLU A 16 3.50 11.56 5.01
N MET A 17 2.33 11.82 5.58
CA MET A 17 1.79 13.18 5.65
C MET A 17 2.69 14.05 6.54
N GLU A 18 2.93 15.29 6.13
CA GLU A 18 3.73 16.22 6.92
C GLU A 18 2.97 16.68 8.18
N SER A 19 1.65 16.83 8.07
CA SER A 19 0.76 17.18 9.16
C SER A 19 0.49 15.99 10.07
N THR A 20 0.60 16.23 11.37
CA THR A 20 0.12 15.31 12.39
C THR A 20 -1.39 15.53 12.54
N GLU A 21 -2.17 14.49 12.32
CA GLU A 21 -3.63 14.53 12.50
C GLU A 21 -4.06 13.51 13.55
N LEU A 22 -5.19 13.79 14.19
CA LEU A 22 -5.78 12.90 15.17
C LEU A 22 -6.42 11.70 14.46
N CYS A 23 -5.93 10.49 14.74
CA CYS A 23 -6.50 9.29 14.17
C CYS A 23 -7.89 9.02 14.77
N MET A 24 -8.92 8.87 13.93
CA MET A 24 -10.30 8.60 14.36
C MET A 24 -10.51 7.25 15.09
N ASN A 25 -9.52 6.34 15.01
CA ASN A 25 -9.62 5.01 15.62
C ASN A 25 -8.91 4.90 16.97
N CYS A 26 -7.69 5.44 17.10
CA CYS A 26 -6.91 5.36 18.33
C CYS A 26 -6.77 6.69 19.08
N ASN A 27 -7.31 7.78 18.55
CA ASN A 27 -7.23 9.13 19.12
C ASN A 27 -5.82 9.62 19.47
N ASN A 28 -4.81 9.09 18.78
CA ASN A 28 -3.44 9.58 18.88
C ASN A 28 -3.14 10.55 17.73
N GLU A 29 -2.34 11.56 18.04
CA GLU A 29 -1.75 12.48 17.06
C GLU A 29 -0.64 11.74 16.31
N VAL A 30 -0.88 11.44 15.04
CA VAL A 30 0.05 10.68 14.21
C VAL A 30 0.16 11.28 12.81
N LYS A 31 1.32 11.10 12.19
CA LYS A 31 1.48 11.33 10.77
C LYS A 31 0.97 10.12 10.02
N HIS A 32 -0.07 10.31 9.22
CA HIS A 32 -0.65 9.21 8.45
C HIS A 32 0.24 8.86 7.25
N ALA A 33 0.34 7.57 6.93
CA ALA A 33 1.08 7.08 5.78
C ALA A 33 0.14 6.69 4.63
N VAL A 34 0.40 7.17 3.42
CA VAL A 34 -0.30 6.72 2.22
C VAL A 34 0.41 5.47 1.70
N ILE A 35 -0.33 4.38 1.58
CA ILE A 35 0.16 3.11 1.04
C ILE A 35 -0.54 2.76 -0.28
N ARG A 36 0.16 1.97 -1.09
CA ARG A 36 -0.33 1.41 -2.35
C ARG A 36 -0.22 -0.11 -2.30
N ASN A 37 -1.35 -0.79 -2.37
CA ASN A 37 -1.42 -2.25 -2.41
C ASN A 37 -1.63 -2.69 -3.85
N ARG A 38 -0.70 -3.46 -4.40
CA ARG A 38 -0.80 -4.06 -5.73
C ARG A 38 -0.99 -5.57 -5.60
N LEU A 39 -2.08 -6.07 -6.15
CA LEU A 39 -2.32 -7.49 -6.32
C LEU A 39 -1.62 -7.94 -7.60
N TYR A 40 -0.74 -8.92 -7.49
CA TYR A 40 -0.05 -9.55 -8.61
C TYR A 40 -0.60 -10.96 -8.83
N PHE A 41 -0.84 -11.28 -10.09
CA PHE A 41 -1.01 -12.64 -10.56
C PHE A 41 0.34 -13.34 -10.56
N THR A 42 0.43 -14.48 -9.86
CA THR A 42 1.62 -15.31 -9.85
C THR A 42 1.39 -16.58 -10.66
N LEU A 43 2.31 -16.86 -11.58
CA LEU A 43 2.38 -18.11 -12.32
C LEU A 43 3.67 -18.81 -11.90
N PHE A 44 3.60 -20.07 -11.44
CA PHE A 44 4.78 -20.80 -10.95
C PHE A 44 5.60 -20.01 -9.90
N PHE A 45 4.93 -19.37 -8.94
CA PHE A 45 5.53 -18.54 -7.89
C PHE A 45 6.19 -17.22 -8.34
N ILE A 46 6.23 -16.92 -9.64
CA ILE A 46 6.75 -15.66 -10.19
C ILE A 46 5.58 -14.67 -10.34
N PRO A 47 5.61 -13.47 -9.70
CA PRO A 47 4.60 -12.44 -9.91
C PRO A 47 4.78 -11.80 -11.29
N VAL A 48 3.94 -12.20 -12.25
CA VAL A 48 4.10 -11.84 -13.67
C VAL A 48 3.32 -10.57 -14.03
N LEU A 49 2.08 -10.43 -13.53
CA LEU A 49 1.18 -9.35 -13.97
C LEU A 49 0.44 -8.71 -12.78
N PRO A 50 0.40 -7.36 -12.65
CA PRO A 50 -0.44 -6.70 -11.66
C PRO A 50 -1.93 -6.74 -12.08
N LEU A 51 -2.79 -7.31 -11.25
CA LEU A 51 -4.24 -7.42 -11.48
C LEU A 51 -5.01 -6.18 -10.98
N HIS A 52 -4.66 -5.70 -9.79
CA HIS A 52 -5.42 -4.64 -9.13
C HIS A 52 -4.49 -3.75 -8.30
N THR A 53 -4.78 -2.44 -8.26
CA THR A 53 -4.07 -1.49 -7.38
C THR A 53 -5.07 -0.78 -6.46
N ARG A 54 -4.84 -0.82 -5.16
CA ARG A 54 -5.58 -0.07 -4.14
C ARG A 54 -4.67 0.99 -3.53
N TYR A 55 -5.27 2.08 -3.11
CA TYR A 55 -4.61 3.15 -2.37
C TYR A 55 -5.33 3.32 -1.05
N SER A 56 -4.56 3.45 0.01
CA SER A 56 -5.11 3.60 1.35
C SER A 56 -4.26 4.50 2.21
N VAL A 57 -4.87 5.10 3.21
CA VAL A 57 -4.21 5.86 4.27
C VAL A 57 -4.16 4.99 5.51
N VAL A 58 -2.97 4.77 6.06
CA VAL A 58 -2.74 3.94 7.24
C VAL A 58 -2.26 4.78 8.41
N CYS A 59 -2.82 4.51 9.58
CA CYS A 59 -2.28 4.99 10.85
C CYS A 59 -1.08 4.12 11.27
N PRO A 60 0.13 4.68 11.47
CA PRO A 60 1.29 3.90 11.89
C PRO A 60 1.16 3.36 13.32
N ALA A 61 0.33 3.98 14.18
CA ALA A 61 0.19 3.57 15.58
C ALA A 61 -0.79 2.39 15.77
N CYS A 62 -1.91 2.37 15.03
CA CYS A 62 -2.95 1.35 15.20
C CYS A 62 -3.23 0.51 13.95
N THR A 63 -2.50 0.73 12.85
CA THR A 63 -2.65 0.04 11.56
C THR A 63 -4.03 0.19 10.91
N PHE A 64 -4.86 1.12 11.38
CA PHE A 64 -6.16 1.42 10.77
C PHE A 64 -5.98 1.92 9.33
N GLU A 65 -6.67 1.28 8.38
CA GLU A 65 -6.55 1.54 6.95
C GLU A 65 -7.85 2.14 6.39
N ARG A 66 -7.75 3.31 5.76
CA ARG A 66 -8.85 3.98 5.04
C ARG A 66 -8.59 3.97 3.54
N LYS A 67 -9.46 3.33 2.76
CA LYS A 67 -9.36 3.29 1.29
C LYS A 67 -9.59 4.68 0.69
N ILE A 68 -8.72 5.08 -0.23
CA ILE A 68 -8.79 6.36 -0.95
C ILE A 68 -8.76 6.16 -2.46
N LYS A 69 -9.19 7.16 -3.22
CA LYS A 69 -9.13 7.14 -4.68
C LYS A 69 -7.70 7.41 -5.17
N LYS A 70 -7.37 6.91 -6.38
CA LYS A 70 -6.08 7.17 -7.04
C LYS A 70 -5.78 8.66 -7.20
N SER A 71 -6.80 9.49 -7.44
CA SER A 71 -6.68 10.94 -7.56
C SER A 71 -6.19 11.59 -6.26
N GLU A 72 -6.76 11.20 -5.13
CA GLU A 72 -6.37 11.68 -3.79
C GLU A 72 -4.97 11.20 -3.43
N ALA A 73 -4.67 9.93 -3.68
CA ALA A 73 -3.32 9.40 -3.49
C ALA A 73 -2.27 10.17 -4.31
N LYS A 74 -2.61 10.53 -5.55
CA LYS A 74 -1.74 11.34 -6.41
C LYS A 74 -1.61 12.78 -5.87
N ALA A 75 -2.66 13.37 -5.29
CA ALA A 75 -2.56 14.68 -4.66
C ALA A 75 -1.55 14.69 -3.51
N PHE A 76 -1.59 13.68 -2.63
CA PHE A 76 -0.60 13.52 -1.56
C PHE A 76 0.82 13.30 -2.11
N CYS A 77 0.96 12.53 -3.20
CA CYS A 77 2.27 12.25 -3.81
C CYS A 77 2.78 13.37 -4.72
N ASN A 78 1.95 14.26 -5.25
CA ASN A 78 2.39 15.32 -6.17
C ASN A 78 3.36 16.29 -5.47
N HIS A 79 3.35 16.36 -4.14
CA HIS A 79 4.33 17.09 -3.34
C HIS A 79 5.71 16.40 -3.27
N ILE A 80 5.82 15.11 -3.63
CA ILE A 80 7.04 14.31 -3.52
C ILE A 80 7.23 13.56 -4.84
N ALA A 81 8.14 14.08 -5.67
CA ALA A 81 8.44 13.58 -7.01
C ALA A 81 8.45 12.04 -7.11
N MET A 82 7.80 11.56 -8.18
CA MET A 82 7.68 10.15 -8.57
C MET A 82 9.01 9.40 -8.55
N SER A 83 9.25 8.56 -7.53
CA SER A 83 10.26 7.49 -7.58
C SER A 83 9.61 6.16 -8.02
N ASP A 84 9.25 6.11 -9.30
CA ASP A 84 9.19 4.85 -10.04
C ASP A 84 10.62 4.52 -10.49
N SER A 85 11.40 3.82 -9.67
CA SER A 85 12.58 3.01 -10.10
C SER A 85 13.47 2.55 -8.94
N SER A 86 12.96 1.72 -8.03
CA SER A 86 13.84 0.76 -7.34
C SER A 86 13.05 -0.28 -6.58
N PHE A 87 13.36 -1.51 -6.94
CA PHE A 87 12.92 -2.80 -6.45
C PHE A 87 13.28 -2.97 -4.96
N THR A 88 12.40 -2.54 -4.05
CA THR A 88 12.38 -3.04 -2.66
C THR A 88 10.93 -3.26 -2.24
N TYR A 89 10.52 -4.52 -2.21
CA TYR A 89 9.17 -4.94 -1.82
C TYR A 89 9.20 -5.34 -0.35
N VAL A 90 8.36 -4.71 0.47
CA VAL A 90 8.09 -5.19 1.84
C VAL A 90 6.94 -6.19 1.75
N GLU A 91 7.23 -7.46 1.98
CA GLU A 91 6.24 -8.54 2.02
C GLU A 91 5.37 -8.36 3.27
N SER A 92 4.16 -7.81 3.12
CA SER A 92 3.18 -7.84 4.21
C SER A 92 2.63 -9.26 4.33
N LYS A 93 3.21 -10.05 5.24
CA LYS A 93 2.64 -11.30 5.74
C LYS A 93 1.18 -11.06 6.17
N LYS A 94 0.22 -11.63 5.44
CA LYS A 94 -1.05 -12.05 6.04
C LYS A 94 -0.88 -13.53 6.38
N GLU A 95 -0.54 -13.79 7.64
CA GLU A 95 -0.59 -15.14 8.21
C GLU A 95 -2.06 -15.47 8.51
N ALA A 96 -2.47 -16.66 8.02
CA ALA A 96 -3.67 -17.46 8.30
C ALA A 96 -5.06 -16.83 8.07
#